data_AF-A0A920DA22-F1
#
_entry.id   AF-A0A920DA22-F1
#
_cell.length_a   1.000
_cell.length_b   1.000
_cell.length_c   1.000
_cell.angle_alpha   90.00
_cell.angle_beta   90.00
_cell.angle_gamma   90.00
#
_symmetry.space_group_name_H-M   'P 1'
#
loop_
_entity.id
_entity.type
_entity.pdbx_description
1 polymer ?
#
loop_
_entity_poly.entity_id
_entity_poly.type
_entity_poly.pdbx_seq_one_letter_code
_entity_poly.pdbx_strand_id
1 'polypeptide(L)'
;MIALTGEPCEDELVVQPVYWAPILDHLEDELEERLAPYRLAWQNTRSFIISYLGDAIAYQPIPGERGPEETLIYKQIHEQFEHCLTRLARMAGDKAPLCVISHSLGSVIASNFFHDKQIFRTSSFRSPMERGETLAFFYTLGSPIAIWGLRYKNFGDPLAVPAPQLKKHHPFIQGEWLNFFNKFDVLSYPIQSINDRYCRAVTGDVQVNVGHGLFGLTPAAHLYYWTNRRVLGRIAEALARATIALREEEGLPPVKKKKTWYSFYKRWF
;
A
#
# COMPACT_ATOMS: atom_id res chain seq x y z
N MET A 1 -1.76 -6.58 -1.93
CA MET A 1 -0.44 -7.19 -1.61
C MET A 1 -0.13 -8.25 -2.65
N ILE A 2 1.14 -8.42 -2.97
CA ILE A 2 1.64 -9.38 -3.96
C ILE A 2 2.84 -10.08 -3.35
N ALA A 3 2.88 -11.40 -3.37
CA ALA A 3 4.06 -12.19 -3.01
C ALA A 3 4.64 -12.86 -4.25
N LEU A 4 5.97 -12.81 -4.37
CA LEU A 4 6.71 -13.44 -5.45
C LEU A 4 7.05 -14.89 -5.09
N THR A 5 6.79 -15.84 -5.99
CA THR A 5 7.18 -17.24 -5.84
C THR A 5 8.28 -17.60 -6.86
N GLY A 6 9.02 -18.68 -6.60
CA GLY A 6 10.02 -19.24 -7.52
C GLY A 6 9.46 -20.18 -8.60
N GLU A 7 8.13 -20.37 -8.63
CA GLU A 7 7.44 -21.34 -9.50
C GLU A 7 7.50 -20.94 -11.00
N PRO A 8 6.91 -21.66 -11.98
CA PRO A 8 6.88 -21.24 -13.38
C PRO A 8 5.92 -20.07 -13.66
N CYS A 9 6.32 -19.17 -14.56
CA CYS A 9 5.69 -17.91 -15.01
C CYS A 9 4.20 -17.66 -14.63
N GLU A 10 3.28 -18.59 -14.87
CA GLU A 10 1.85 -18.41 -14.59
C GLU A 10 1.51 -18.35 -13.09
N ASP A 11 2.31 -18.96 -12.21
CA ASP A 11 2.09 -19.07 -10.76
C ASP A 11 3.10 -18.25 -9.92
N GLU A 12 3.87 -17.38 -10.56
CA GLU A 12 4.98 -16.64 -9.91
C GLU A 12 4.55 -15.44 -9.06
N LEU A 13 3.29 -15.05 -9.19
CA LEU A 13 2.66 -14.03 -8.36
C LEU A 13 1.48 -14.61 -7.63
N VAL A 14 1.51 -14.50 -6.31
CA VAL A 14 0.30 -14.61 -5.52
C VAL A 14 -0.18 -13.22 -5.17
N VAL A 15 -1.39 -12.87 -5.62
CA VAL A 15 -2.00 -11.56 -5.37
C VAL A 15 -3.10 -11.69 -4.34
N GLN A 16 -3.05 -10.84 -3.32
CA GLN A 16 -4.04 -10.73 -2.27
C GLN A 16 -4.54 -9.29 -2.13
N PRO A 17 -5.79 -8.98 -2.51
CA PRO A 17 -6.39 -7.68 -2.19
C PRO A 17 -6.64 -7.59 -0.69
N VAL A 18 -6.42 -6.40 -0.14
CA VAL A 18 -6.78 -6.07 1.25
C VAL A 18 -7.96 -5.10 1.18
N TYR A 19 -9.12 -5.55 1.61
CA TYR A 19 -10.36 -4.77 1.55
C TYR A 19 -10.84 -4.48 2.97
N TRP A 20 -10.60 -3.25 3.43
CA TRP A 20 -10.87 -2.81 4.80
C TRP A 20 -12.09 -1.89 4.91
N ALA A 21 -12.53 -1.26 3.81
CA ALA A 21 -13.66 -0.32 3.78
C ALA A 21 -14.94 -0.86 4.46
N PRO A 22 -15.33 -2.15 4.32
CA PRO A 22 -16.54 -2.68 4.97
C PRO A 22 -16.57 -2.58 6.50
N ILE A 23 -15.43 -2.35 7.14
CA ILE A 23 -15.36 -2.10 8.59
C ILE A 23 -16.08 -0.79 8.93
N LEU A 24 -16.09 0.19 8.03
CA LEU A 24 -16.63 1.53 8.24
C LEU A 24 -17.95 1.78 7.49
N ASP A 25 -18.22 1.05 6.39
CA ASP A 25 -19.44 1.17 5.57
C ASP A 25 -20.71 1.31 6.44
N HIS A 26 -20.87 0.46 7.47
CA HIS A 26 -22.05 0.49 8.34
C HIS A 26 -22.23 1.80 9.13
N LEU A 27 -21.14 2.43 9.58
CA LEU A 27 -21.19 3.70 10.31
C LEU A 27 -21.45 4.87 9.35
N GLU A 28 -20.93 4.78 8.13
CA GLU A 28 -21.17 5.77 7.08
C GLU A 28 -22.62 5.75 6.63
N ASP A 29 -23.15 4.57 6.31
CA ASP A 29 -24.55 4.38 5.93
C ASP A 29 -25.48 4.90 7.03
N GLU A 30 -25.21 4.56 8.28
CA GLU A 30 -26.00 5.05 9.43
C GLU A 30 -25.94 6.58 9.55
N LEU A 31 -24.77 7.19 9.34
CA LEU A 31 -24.63 8.65 9.37
C LEU A 31 -25.41 9.29 8.22
N GLU A 32 -25.31 8.75 7.01
CA GLU A 32 -26.04 9.23 5.85
C GLU A 32 -27.56 9.12 6.04
N GLU A 33 -28.05 7.98 6.54
CA GLU A 33 -29.47 7.77 6.85
C GLU A 33 -29.98 8.77 7.88
N ARG A 34 -29.20 9.03 8.95
CA ARG A 34 -29.55 10.03 9.98
C ARG A 34 -29.58 11.46 9.43
N LEU A 35 -28.77 11.75 8.42
CA LEU A 35 -28.69 13.07 7.78
C LEU A 35 -29.66 13.23 6.59
N ALA A 36 -30.20 12.14 6.05
CA ALA A 36 -31.10 12.13 4.90
C ALA A 36 -32.34 13.05 5.05
N PRO A 37 -32.99 13.16 6.23
CA PRO A 37 -34.16 14.03 6.40
C PRO A 37 -33.89 15.51 6.13
N TYR A 38 -32.64 15.96 6.26
CA TYR A 38 -32.26 17.37 6.06
C TYR A 38 -32.15 17.79 4.59
N ARG A 39 -32.22 16.84 3.63
CA ARG A 39 -32.21 17.10 2.17
C ARG A 39 -31.12 18.08 1.71
N LEU A 40 -29.91 17.87 2.19
CA LEU A 40 -28.80 18.79 1.98
C LEU A 40 -28.30 18.75 0.51
N ALA A 41 -28.00 19.91 -0.09
CA ALA A 41 -27.52 20.01 -1.48
C ALA A 41 -26.11 19.44 -1.69
N TRP A 42 -25.78 18.86 -2.85
CA TRP A 42 -24.49 18.20 -3.16
C TRP A 42 -24.28 16.84 -2.47
N GLN A 43 -25.31 15.99 -2.45
CA GLN A 43 -25.26 14.69 -1.76
C GLN A 43 -24.05 13.84 -2.19
N ASN A 44 -23.79 13.69 -3.49
CA ASN A 44 -22.65 12.89 -3.98
C ASN A 44 -21.29 13.40 -3.47
N THR A 45 -21.12 14.73 -3.37
CA THR A 45 -19.89 15.32 -2.81
C THR A 45 -19.79 15.08 -1.32
N ARG A 46 -20.92 15.14 -0.59
CA ARG A 46 -20.94 14.80 0.84
C ARG A 46 -20.63 13.33 1.06
N SER A 47 -21.23 12.41 0.31
CA SER A 47 -20.92 10.99 0.40
C SER A 47 -19.44 10.73 0.14
N PHE A 48 -18.84 11.37 -0.88
CA PHE A 48 -17.39 11.29 -1.10
C PHE A 48 -16.58 11.82 0.09
N ILE A 49 -16.98 12.95 0.69
CA ILE A 49 -16.29 13.51 1.86
C ILE A 49 -16.47 12.61 3.08
N ILE A 50 -17.67 12.07 3.30
CA ILE A 50 -17.97 11.15 4.42
C ILE A 50 -17.09 9.93 4.26
N SER A 51 -17.08 9.27 3.11
CA SER A 51 -16.23 8.11 2.91
C SER A 51 -14.75 8.44 3.03
N TYR A 52 -14.25 9.47 2.33
CA TYR A 52 -12.81 9.75 2.39
C TYR A 52 -12.33 10.34 3.73
N LEU A 53 -12.96 11.41 4.21
CA LEU A 53 -12.54 12.12 5.43
C LEU A 53 -13.06 11.42 6.68
N GLY A 54 -14.25 10.83 6.63
CA GLY A 54 -14.79 10.01 7.72
C GLY A 54 -13.90 8.81 7.98
N ASP A 55 -13.49 8.06 6.95
CA ASP A 55 -12.53 6.97 7.10
C ASP A 55 -11.22 7.44 7.75
N ALA A 56 -10.67 8.57 7.26
CA ALA A 56 -9.44 9.14 7.77
C ALA A 56 -9.53 9.55 9.25
N ILE A 57 -10.69 10.05 9.68
CA ILE A 57 -10.98 10.41 11.07
C ILE A 57 -11.18 9.15 11.92
N ALA A 58 -11.99 8.22 11.45
CA ALA A 58 -12.36 6.99 12.17
C ALA A 58 -11.17 6.05 12.38
N TYR A 59 -10.21 6.05 11.45
CA TYR A 59 -8.97 5.30 11.58
C TYR A 59 -8.07 5.80 12.72
N GLN A 60 -8.28 7.00 13.26
CA GLN A 60 -7.43 7.55 14.33
C GLN A 60 -7.67 6.84 15.68
N PRO A 61 -6.60 6.47 16.40
CA PRO A 61 -6.70 6.12 17.81
C PRO A 61 -7.24 7.28 18.65
N ILE A 62 -8.36 7.05 19.35
CA ILE A 62 -9.00 7.95 20.31
C ILE A 62 -8.31 7.76 21.67
N PRO A 63 -7.64 8.78 22.22
CA PRO A 63 -7.07 8.69 23.56
C PRO A 63 -8.18 8.74 24.62
N GLY A 64 -8.18 7.81 25.57
CA GLY A 64 -8.86 7.99 26.86
C GLY A 64 -10.20 7.29 27.08
N GLU A 65 -10.80 6.65 26.07
CA GLU A 65 -11.94 5.76 26.29
C GLU A 65 -11.46 4.31 26.46
N ARG A 66 -11.01 4.03 27.70
CA ARG A 66 -10.57 2.73 28.25
C ARG A 66 -9.18 2.21 27.83
N GLY A 67 -8.15 2.77 28.48
CA GLY A 67 -6.83 2.12 28.66
C GLY A 67 -5.85 2.24 27.48
N PRO A 68 -4.65 1.64 27.59
CA PRO A 68 -3.59 1.67 26.56
C PRO A 68 -3.90 0.76 25.35
N GLU A 69 -5.18 0.62 25.00
CA GLU A 69 -5.66 -0.19 23.88
C GLU A 69 -5.92 0.71 22.68
N GLU A 70 -5.37 0.33 21.53
CA GLU A 70 -5.67 0.93 20.23
C GLU A 70 -7.19 0.91 19.98
N THR A 71 -7.73 1.93 19.29
CA THR A 71 -9.16 1.97 18.94
C THR A 71 -9.60 0.74 18.16
N LEU A 72 -10.80 0.25 18.44
CA LEU A 72 -11.40 -0.94 17.81
C LEU A 72 -11.28 -0.93 16.28
N ILE A 73 -11.52 0.22 15.63
CA ILE A 73 -11.43 0.37 14.17
C ILE A 73 -10.00 0.20 13.66
N TYR A 74 -9.03 0.87 14.29
CA TYR A 74 -7.60 0.72 13.96
C TYR A 74 -7.18 -0.75 14.02
N LYS A 75 -7.55 -1.41 15.12
CA LYS A 75 -7.25 -2.83 15.34
C LYS A 75 -7.93 -3.73 14.31
N GLN A 76 -9.22 -3.56 14.05
CA GLN A 76 -9.96 -4.36 13.06
C GLN A 76 -9.37 -4.23 11.65
N ILE A 77 -8.98 -3.02 11.26
CA ILE A 77 -8.31 -2.78 9.98
C ILE A 77 -6.97 -3.53 9.95
N HIS A 78 -6.16 -3.42 10.99
CA HIS A 78 -4.87 -4.11 11.07
C HIS A 78 -5.02 -5.64 11.12
N GLU A 79 -6.03 -6.17 11.79
CA GLU A 79 -6.38 -7.60 11.79
C GLU A 79 -6.71 -8.11 10.37
N GLN A 80 -7.39 -7.30 9.54
CA GLN A 80 -7.63 -7.67 8.13
C GLN A 80 -6.33 -7.75 7.32
N PHE A 81 -5.37 -6.87 7.57
CA PHE A 81 -4.04 -6.96 6.96
C PHE A 81 -3.32 -8.23 7.40
N GLU A 82 -3.40 -8.59 8.68
CA GLU A 82 -2.82 -9.82 9.22
C GLU A 82 -3.42 -11.07 8.58
N HIS A 83 -4.75 -11.16 8.50
CA HIS A 83 -5.42 -12.26 7.81
C HIS A 83 -4.99 -12.40 6.35
N CYS A 84 -4.86 -11.27 5.65
CA CYS A 84 -4.38 -11.26 4.27
C CYS A 84 -2.92 -11.71 4.17
N LEU A 85 -2.04 -11.27 5.07
CA LEU A 85 -0.65 -11.72 5.11
C LEU A 85 -0.52 -13.21 5.44
N THR A 86 -1.28 -13.71 6.42
CA THR A 86 -1.30 -15.15 6.75
C THR A 86 -1.74 -15.98 5.54
N ARG A 87 -2.79 -15.56 4.84
CA ARG A 87 -3.23 -16.24 3.61
C ARG A 87 -2.17 -16.18 2.52
N LEU A 88 -1.55 -15.01 2.33
CA LEU A 88 -0.51 -14.82 1.33
C LEU A 88 0.74 -15.68 1.64
N ALA A 89 1.16 -15.76 2.89
CA ALA A 89 2.27 -16.59 3.35
C ALA A 89 1.99 -18.08 3.13
N ARG A 90 0.76 -18.54 3.40
CA ARG A 90 0.36 -19.94 3.12
C ARG A 90 0.40 -20.30 1.64
N MET A 91 0.06 -19.35 0.77
CA MET A 91 -0.02 -19.57 -0.68
C MET A 91 1.34 -19.42 -1.38
N ALA A 92 2.13 -18.42 -1.00
CA ALA A 92 3.39 -18.06 -1.65
C ALA A 92 4.64 -18.58 -0.94
N GLY A 93 4.49 -19.03 0.31
CA GLY A 93 5.59 -19.40 1.19
C GLY A 93 5.95 -18.31 2.20
N ASP A 94 6.29 -18.74 3.41
CA ASP A 94 6.58 -17.90 4.58
C ASP A 94 7.68 -16.85 4.39
N LYS A 95 8.58 -17.09 3.44
CA LYS A 95 9.71 -16.22 3.14
C LYS A 95 9.53 -15.43 1.86
N ALA A 96 8.48 -15.64 1.07
CA ALA A 96 8.35 -14.99 -0.23
C ALA A 96 8.49 -13.45 -0.13
N PRO A 97 9.22 -12.80 -1.06
CA PRO A 97 9.33 -11.35 -1.09
C PRO A 97 7.95 -10.71 -1.25
N LEU A 98 7.68 -9.71 -0.43
CA LEU A 98 6.40 -9.03 -0.37
C LEU A 98 6.48 -7.67 -1.09
N CYS A 99 5.53 -7.46 -1.99
CA CYS A 99 5.23 -6.20 -2.64
C CYS A 99 3.86 -5.69 -2.17
N VAL A 100 3.81 -4.43 -1.75
CA VAL A 100 2.58 -3.77 -1.31
C VAL A 100 2.31 -2.60 -2.23
N ILE A 101 1.20 -2.66 -2.95
CA ILE A 101 0.68 -1.55 -3.75
C ILE A 101 -0.53 -1.01 -3.00
N SER A 102 -0.50 0.28 -2.72
CA SER A 102 -1.46 0.95 -1.86
C SER A 102 -1.91 2.25 -2.50
N HIS A 103 -3.20 2.55 -2.38
CA HIS A 103 -3.83 3.70 -3.00
C HIS A 103 -4.57 4.51 -1.94
N SER A 104 -4.51 5.84 -2.05
CA SER A 104 -5.23 6.75 -1.16
C SER A 104 -4.97 6.47 0.33
N LEU A 105 -5.99 6.52 1.20
CA LEU A 105 -5.87 6.20 2.62
C LEU A 105 -5.26 4.81 2.88
N GLY A 106 -5.41 3.86 1.96
CA GLY A 106 -4.76 2.56 2.03
C GLY A 106 -3.23 2.64 2.11
N SER A 107 -2.59 3.70 1.57
CA SER A 107 -1.14 3.90 1.71
C SER A 107 -0.73 4.31 3.12
N VAL A 108 -1.55 5.11 3.78
CA VAL A 108 -1.35 5.50 5.18
C VAL A 108 -1.51 4.28 6.07
N ILE A 109 -2.60 3.52 5.90
CA ILE A 109 -2.87 2.32 6.70
C ILE A 109 -1.75 1.29 6.52
N ALA A 110 -1.35 1.01 5.28
CA ALA A 110 -0.24 0.10 5.00
C ALA A 110 1.09 0.59 5.61
N SER A 111 1.39 1.90 5.47
CA SER A 111 2.59 2.50 6.07
C SER A 111 2.62 2.31 7.59
N ASN A 112 1.52 2.64 8.28
CA ASN A 112 1.42 2.47 9.73
C ASN A 112 1.54 0.99 10.12
N PHE A 113 0.81 0.10 9.45
CA PHE A 113 0.84 -1.34 9.73
C PHE A 113 2.24 -1.94 9.67
N PHE A 114 2.99 -1.66 8.60
CA PHE A 114 4.37 -2.17 8.48
C PHE A 114 5.36 -1.43 9.36
N HIS A 115 5.18 -0.12 9.58
CA HIS A 115 5.99 0.65 10.53
C HIS A 115 5.86 0.08 11.96
N ASP A 116 4.65 -0.19 12.40
CA ASP A 116 4.37 -0.74 13.73
C ASP A 116 4.98 -2.14 13.89
N LYS A 117 4.90 -2.99 12.85
CA LYS A 117 5.60 -4.29 12.85
C LYS A 117 7.13 -4.14 12.96
N GLN A 118 7.71 -3.11 12.35
CA GLN A 118 9.15 -2.85 12.43
C GLN A 118 9.58 -2.38 13.83
N ILE A 119 8.75 -1.60 14.52
CA ILE A 119 9.03 -1.08 15.87
C ILE A 119 8.73 -2.12 16.95
N PHE A 120 7.51 -2.65 16.99
CA PHE A 120 6.99 -3.41 18.12
C PHE A 120 7.29 -4.92 18.03
N ARG A 121 7.95 -5.37 16.95
CA ARG A 121 8.45 -6.75 16.71
C ARG A 121 7.69 -7.81 17.48
N THR A 122 6.47 -8.11 17.07
CA THR A 122 5.64 -9.08 17.78
C THR A 122 6.12 -10.51 17.50
N SER A 123 6.37 -11.27 18.56
CA SER A 123 6.80 -12.68 18.49
C SER A 123 5.66 -13.65 18.20
N SER A 124 4.41 -13.18 18.19
CA SER A 124 3.20 -13.97 17.96
C SER A 124 3.01 -14.42 16.51
N PHE A 125 3.64 -13.76 15.54
CA PHE A 125 3.56 -14.11 14.13
C PHE A 125 4.51 -15.26 13.76
N ARG A 126 4.00 -16.21 12.99
CA ARG A 126 4.66 -17.49 12.74
C ARG A 126 5.69 -17.37 11.63
N SER A 127 5.44 -16.55 10.60
CA SER A 127 6.33 -16.43 9.43
C SER A 127 7.06 -15.08 9.30
N PRO A 128 8.23 -15.04 8.63
CA PRO A 128 8.89 -13.79 8.25
C PRO A 128 7.97 -12.82 7.50
N MET A 129 7.14 -13.30 6.58
CA MET A 129 6.17 -12.47 5.85
C MET A 129 5.14 -11.83 6.79
N GLU A 130 4.55 -12.60 7.73
CA GLU A 130 3.59 -12.10 8.71
C GLU A 130 4.20 -11.05 9.66
N ARG A 131 5.51 -11.18 9.94
CA ARG A 131 6.30 -10.19 10.68
C ARG A 131 6.70 -8.96 9.84
N GLY A 132 6.37 -8.92 8.55
CA GLY A 132 6.76 -7.84 7.64
C GLY A 132 8.25 -7.84 7.27
N GLU A 133 8.99 -8.90 7.59
CA GLU A 133 10.44 -9.00 7.35
C GLU A 133 10.81 -9.18 5.88
N THR A 134 9.85 -9.61 5.05
CA THR A 134 10.04 -9.84 3.62
C THR A 134 9.53 -8.70 2.74
N LEU A 135 9.09 -7.58 3.34
CA LEU A 135 8.67 -6.38 2.59
C LEU A 135 9.82 -5.85 1.75
N ALA A 136 9.73 -6.02 0.43
CA ALA A 136 10.72 -5.60 -0.54
C ALA A 136 10.29 -4.35 -1.30
N PHE A 137 9.01 -4.28 -1.67
CA PHE A 137 8.50 -3.21 -2.51
C PHE A 137 7.29 -2.54 -1.86
N PHE A 138 7.30 -1.22 -1.85
CA PHE A 138 6.16 -0.43 -1.39
C PHE A 138 5.81 0.66 -2.41
N TYR A 139 4.61 0.57 -2.98
CA TYR A 139 4.13 1.51 -3.97
C TYR A 139 2.94 2.26 -3.42
N THR A 140 3.03 3.59 -3.41
CA THR A 140 1.98 4.46 -2.93
C THR A 140 1.42 5.25 -4.10
N LEU A 141 0.11 5.17 -4.32
CA LEU A 141 -0.61 5.79 -5.44
C LEU A 141 -1.57 6.83 -4.88
N GLY A 142 -1.44 8.10 -5.29
CA GLY A 142 -2.35 9.14 -4.80
C GLY A 142 -2.30 9.32 -3.28
N SER A 143 -1.12 9.22 -2.69
CA SER A 143 -0.96 9.02 -1.24
C SER A 143 -1.14 10.31 -0.41
N PRO A 144 -2.01 10.31 0.62
CA PRO A 144 -2.18 11.43 1.54
C PRO A 144 -1.20 11.42 2.71
N ILE A 145 -0.13 10.61 2.68
CA ILE A 145 0.89 10.53 3.76
C ILE A 145 1.43 11.91 4.15
N ALA A 146 1.61 12.83 3.20
CA ALA A 146 2.07 14.19 3.49
C ALA A 146 1.10 14.97 4.38
N ILE A 147 -0.21 14.91 4.08
CA ILE A 147 -1.25 15.54 4.88
C ILE A 147 -1.36 14.80 6.22
N TRP A 148 -1.38 13.47 6.19
CA TRP A 148 -1.48 12.64 7.38
C TRP A 148 -0.37 12.91 8.39
N GLY A 149 0.84 13.18 7.88
CA GLY A 149 2.01 13.52 8.68
C GLY A 149 1.80 14.69 9.64
N LEU A 150 0.88 15.62 9.35
CA LEU A 150 0.57 16.78 10.20
C LEU A 150 0.24 16.41 11.65
N ARG A 151 -0.20 15.18 11.92
CA ARG A 151 -0.47 14.69 13.28
C ARG A 151 0.78 14.45 14.13
N TYR A 152 1.96 14.37 13.53
CA TYR A 152 3.21 14.02 14.19
C TYR A 152 4.18 15.19 14.25
N LYS A 153 5.04 15.21 15.27
CA LYS A 153 6.19 16.11 15.31
C LYS A 153 7.08 15.85 14.09
N ASN A 154 7.43 16.92 13.38
CA ASN A 154 8.25 16.84 12.15
C ASN A 154 7.67 15.85 11.12
N PHE A 155 6.34 15.76 11.03
CA PHE A 155 5.63 14.91 10.09
C PHE A 155 5.82 13.38 10.25
N GLY A 156 6.42 12.95 11.37
CA GLY A 156 6.55 11.54 11.72
C GLY A 156 7.74 10.83 11.08
N ASP A 157 7.75 9.51 11.22
CA ASP A 157 8.82 8.63 10.78
C ASP A 157 8.29 7.65 9.73
N PRO A 158 9.03 7.41 8.63
CA PRO A 158 8.64 6.43 7.62
C PRO A 158 8.90 4.99 8.10
N LEU A 159 8.14 4.02 7.57
CA LEU A 159 8.61 2.64 7.55
C LEU A 159 9.89 2.52 6.70
N ALA A 160 10.74 1.56 7.01
CA ALA A 160 11.89 1.21 6.19
C ALA A 160 11.47 0.31 5.02
N VAL A 161 11.83 0.70 3.80
CA VAL A 161 11.62 -0.09 2.58
C VAL A 161 12.94 -0.13 1.79
N PRO A 162 13.49 -1.30 1.47
CA PRO A 162 13.04 -2.63 1.93
C PRO A 162 13.08 -2.77 3.46
N ALA A 163 12.34 -3.74 4.00
CA ALA A 163 12.41 -4.08 5.42
C ALA A 163 13.87 -4.40 5.81
N PRO A 164 14.35 -3.98 7.00
CA PRO A 164 15.74 -4.16 7.39
C PRO A 164 16.21 -5.63 7.40
N GLN A 165 15.26 -6.56 7.50
CA GLN A 165 15.48 -8.00 7.58
C GLN A 165 15.42 -8.66 6.21
N LEU A 166 15.03 -7.94 5.15
CA LEU A 166 14.89 -8.50 3.81
C LEU A 166 16.17 -9.19 3.37
N LYS A 167 17.34 -8.57 3.56
CA LYS A 167 18.63 -9.14 3.16
C LYS A 167 18.98 -10.48 3.83
N LYS A 168 18.35 -10.82 4.96
CA LYS A 168 18.51 -12.14 5.61
C LYS A 168 17.74 -13.23 4.87
N HIS A 169 16.67 -12.85 4.19
CA HIS A 169 15.77 -13.76 3.48
C HIS A 169 16.03 -13.77 1.97
N HIS A 170 16.41 -12.62 1.40
CA HIS A 170 16.60 -12.35 -0.03
C HIS A 170 17.75 -11.36 -0.27
N PRO A 171 19.01 -11.79 -0.19
CA PRO A 171 20.16 -10.89 -0.25
C PRO A 171 20.33 -10.18 -1.60
N PHE A 172 19.78 -10.73 -2.68
CA PHE A 172 19.90 -10.20 -4.04
C PHE A 172 18.77 -9.23 -4.43
N ILE A 173 17.69 -9.17 -3.65
CA ILE A 173 16.58 -8.26 -3.89
C ILE A 173 16.89 -6.91 -3.26
N GLN A 174 17.00 -5.88 -4.12
CA GLN A 174 17.28 -4.51 -3.67
C GLN A 174 16.06 -3.86 -3.01
N GLY A 175 14.85 -4.14 -3.50
CA GLY A 175 13.63 -3.45 -3.07
C GLY A 175 13.55 -1.99 -3.54
N GLU A 176 12.41 -1.36 -3.36
CA GLU A 176 12.22 0.09 -3.56
C GLU A 176 10.89 0.56 -2.95
N TRP A 177 10.83 1.86 -2.63
CA TRP A 177 9.59 2.57 -2.39
C TRP A 177 9.42 3.71 -3.40
N LEU A 178 8.46 3.56 -4.32
CA LEU A 178 8.07 4.65 -5.21
C LEU A 178 6.71 5.23 -4.82
N ASN A 179 6.65 6.55 -4.75
CA ASN A 179 5.41 7.29 -4.56
C ASN A 179 4.98 7.91 -5.88
N PHE A 180 3.79 7.55 -6.35
CA PHE A 180 3.19 8.09 -7.56
C PHE A 180 2.14 9.13 -7.17
N PHE A 181 2.34 10.36 -7.64
CA PHE A 181 1.45 11.48 -7.38
C PHE A 181 1.08 12.18 -8.69
N ASN A 182 -0.04 12.91 -8.68
CA ASN A 182 -0.53 13.65 -9.81
C ASN A 182 -0.74 15.12 -9.43
N LYS A 183 -0.37 16.03 -10.33
CA LYS A 183 -0.47 17.48 -10.11
C LYS A 183 -1.90 17.96 -9.74
N PHE A 184 -2.92 17.29 -10.25
CA PHE A 184 -4.33 17.64 -10.07
C PHE A 184 -5.04 16.77 -9.03
N ASP A 185 -4.35 15.77 -8.49
CA ASP A 185 -4.83 14.99 -7.35
C ASP A 185 -4.44 15.71 -6.06
N VAL A 186 -5.41 16.45 -5.52
CA VAL A 186 -5.28 17.28 -4.32
C VAL A 186 -5.02 16.50 -3.03
N LEU A 187 -5.09 15.17 -3.08
CA LEU A 187 -4.79 14.30 -1.96
C LEU A 187 -3.39 13.70 -2.06
N SER A 188 -2.68 13.92 -3.18
CA SER A 188 -1.38 13.32 -3.45
C SER A 188 -0.27 14.35 -3.50
N TYR A 189 0.84 14.04 -2.84
CA TYR A 189 1.99 14.94 -2.74
C TYR A 189 3.30 14.17 -2.87
N PRO A 190 4.40 14.83 -3.26
CA PRO A 190 5.74 14.30 -3.04
C PRO A 190 5.95 13.99 -1.55
N ILE A 191 6.48 12.81 -1.24
CA ILE A 191 6.69 12.35 0.13
C ILE A 191 8.13 12.61 0.58
N GLN A 192 9.12 12.57 -0.33
CA GLN A 192 10.53 12.81 0.00
C GLN A 192 10.76 14.20 0.60
N SER A 193 9.97 15.19 0.18
CA SER A 193 10.09 16.58 0.63
C SER A 193 9.52 16.83 2.04
N ILE A 194 8.85 15.86 2.65
CA ILE A 194 8.20 16.04 3.95
C ILE A 194 9.26 16.24 5.05
N ASN A 195 10.30 15.41 5.08
CA ASN A 195 11.46 15.54 5.97
C ASN A 195 12.65 14.67 5.51
N ASP A 196 13.81 14.86 6.13
CA ASP A 196 15.04 14.10 5.83
C ASP A 196 14.91 12.58 5.96
N ARG A 197 14.02 12.08 6.83
CA ARG A 197 13.83 10.65 7.03
C ARG A 197 13.04 10.05 5.87
N TYR A 198 11.96 10.69 5.45
CA TYR A 198 11.23 10.32 4.24
C TYR A 198 12.09 10.44 2.98
N CYS A 199 12.91 11.49 2.88
CA CYS A 199 13.87 11.66 1.79
C CYS A 199 14.80 10.45 1.62
N ARG A 200 15.23 9.83 2.73
CA ARG A 200 16.05 8.60 2.71
C ARG A 200 15.27 7.31 2.50
N ALA A 201 14.04 7.23 3.01
CA ALA A 201 13.24 6.01 2.96
C ALA A 201 12.54 5.79 1.61
N VAL A 202 12.05 6.87 0.99
CA VAL A 202 11.37 6.82 -0.31
C VAL A 202 12.42 6.84 -1.40
N THR A 203 12.43 5.81 -2.25
CA THR A 203 13.35 5.69 -3.38
C THR A 203 13.12 6.78 -4.43
N GLY A 204 11.86 7.18 -4.64
CA GLY A 204 11.56 8.31 -5.53
C GLY A 204 10.10 8.72 -5.58
N ASP A 205 9.88 10.04 -5.67
CA ASP A 205 8.61 10.63 -6.04
C ASP A 205 8.46 10.72 -7.57
N VAL A 206 7.44 10.06 -8.11
CA VAL A 206 7.18 9.96 -9.55
C VAL A 206 5.88 10.68 -9.90
N GLN A 207 6.01 11.88 -10.44
CA GLN A 207 4.84 12.57 -10.98
C GLN A 207 4.30 11.84 -12.23
N VAL A 208 3.00 11.55 -12.23
CA VAL A 208 2.27 10.92 -13.33
C VAL A 208 1.05 11.74 -13.71
N ASN A 209 0.67 11.67 -14.98
CA ASN A 209 -0.59 12.24 -15.47
C ASN A 209 -1.62 11.10 -15.58
N VAL A 210 -2.64 11.11 -14.72
CA VAL A 210 -3.67 10.07 -14.63
C VAL A 210 -5.04 10.67 -14.97
N GLY A 211 -5.96 9.85 -15.47
CA GLY A 211 -7.26 10.28 -15.97
C GLY A 211 -7.22 10.74 -17.43
N HIS A 212 -8.40 10.82 -18.06
CA HIS A 212 -8.57 11.21 -19.46
C HIS A 212 -9.36 12.52 -19.57
N GLY A 213 -8.97 13.39 -20.50
CA GLY A 213 -9.66 14.64 -20.78
C GLY A 213 -9.74 15.57 -19.55
N LEU A 214 -10.87 16.26 -19.39
CA LEU A 214 -11.10 17.18 -18.29
C LEU A 214 -11.06 16.49 -16.92
N PHE A 215 -11.42 15.20 -16.81
CA PHE A 215 -11.40 14.46 -15.55
C PHE A 215 -9.99 14.31 -14.96
N GLY A 216 -8.96 14.22 -15.81
CA GLY A 216 -7.55 14.20 -15.37
C GLY A 216 -7.03 15.55 -14.84
N LEU A 217 -7.83 16.62 -14.96
CA LEU A 217 -7.54 17.96 -14.42
C LEU A 217 -8.36 18.26 -13.15
N THR A 218 -9.09 17.26 -12.63
CA THR A 218 -9.94 17.39 -11.44
C THR A 218 -9.48 16.42 -10.36
N PRO A 219 -9.97 16.57 -9.11
CA PRO A 219 -9.74 15.58 -8.05
C PRO A 219 -10.13 14.14 -8.44
N ALA A 220 -10.96 13.94 -9.47
CA ALA A 220 -11.26 12.61 -10.00
C ALA A 220 -10.02 11.87 -10.54
N ALA A 221 -8.93 12.59 -10.89
CA ALA A 221 -7.62 12.03 -11.21
C ALA A 221 -7.17 10.98 -10.17
N HIS A 222 -7.55 11.18 -8.91
CA HIS A 222 -7.27 10.29 -7.80
C HIS A 222 -7.66 8.83 -8.05
N LEU A 223 -8.69 8.56 -8.87
CA LEU A 223 -9.20 7.20 -9.13
C LEU A 223 -8.47 6.45 -10.26
N TYR A 224 -7.60 7.11 -11.02
CA TYR A 224 -7.12 6.59 -12.31
C TYR A 224 -5.70 6.03 -12.31
N TYR A 225 -5.00 5.99 -11.17
CA TYR A 225 -3.62 5.47 -11.11
C TYR A 225 -3.49 4.03 -11.63
N TRP A 226 -4.48 3.19 -11.35
CA TRP A 226 -4.53 1.79 -11.78
C TRP A 226 -4.56 1.61 -13.29
N THR A 227 -4.95 2.63 -14.05
CA THR A 227 -4.99 2.58 -15.53
C THR A 227 -3.74 3.18 -16.18
N ASN A 228 -2.83 3.74 -15.38
CA ASN A 228 -1.70 4.50 -15.90
C ASN A 228 -0.54 3.58 -16.30
N ARG A 229 -0.27 3.50 -17.61
CA ARG A 229 0.82 2.65 -18.17
C ARG A 229 2.20 2.89 -17.56
N ARG A 230 2.51 4.11 -17.11
CA ARG A 230 3.80 4.42 -16.47
C ARG A 230 3.85 3.86 -15.05
N VAL A 231 2.77 3.98 -14.27
CA VAL A 231 2.64 3.35 -12.95
C VAL A 231 2.79 1.83 -13.07
N LEU A 232 1.94 1.20 -13.89
CA LEU A 232 1.93 -0.25 -14.07
C LEU A 232 3.26 -0.77 -14.63
N GLY A 233 3.84 -0.05 -15.59
CA GLY A 233 5.14 -0.40 -16.18
C GLY A 233 6.28 -0.41 -15.16
N ARG A 234 6.32 0.57 -14.26
CA ARG A 234 7.35 0.66 -13.21
C ARG A 234 7.24 -0.50 -12.21
N ILE A 235 6.03 -0.79 -11.75
CA ILE A 235 5.78 -1.89 -10.81
C ILE A 235 6.10 -3.23 -11.47
N ALA A 236 5.61 -3.47 -12.68
CA ALA A 236 5.89 -4.68 -13.46
C ALA A 236 7.39 -4.89 -13.70
N GLU A 237 8.14 -3.82 -14.02
CA GLU A 237 9.60 -3.88 -14.19
C GLU A 237 10.33 -4.29 -12.91
N ALA A 238 9.91 -3.80 -11.75
CA ALA A 238 10.53 -4.14 -10.48
C ALA A 238 10.25 -5.58 -10.06
N LEU A 239 9.00 -6.02 -10.17
CA LEU A 239 8.61 -7.41 -9.92
C LEU A 239 9.37 -8.37 -10.85
N ALA A 240 9.46 -8.06 -12.15
CA ALA A 240 10.24 -8.86 -13.08
C ALA A 240 11.72 -8.98 -12.71
N ARG A 241 12.35 -7.89 -12.25
CA ARG A 241 13.75 -7.93 -11.79
C ARG A 241 13.90 -8.80 -10.56
N ALA A 242 13.00 -8.66 -9.58
CA ALA A 242 13.04 -9.42 -8.34
C ALA A 242 12.87 -10.92 -8.59
N THR A 243 11.91 -11.27 -9.42
CA THR A 243 11.65 -12.66 -9.79
C THR A 243 12.80 -13.30 -10.57
N ILE A 244 13.45 -12.56 -11.48
CA ILE A 244 14.68 -13.05 -12.12
C ILE A 244 15.75 -13.36 -11.06
N ALA A 245 15.94 -12.47 -10.08
CA ALA A 245 16.93 -12.66 -9.02
C ALA A 245 16.63 -13.89 -8.14
N LEU A 246 15.36 -14.11 -7.78
CA LEU A 246 14.90 -15.29 -7.04
C LEU A 246 15.22 -16.59 -7.80
N ARG A 247 14.88 -16.63 -9.09
CA ARG A 247 15.10 -17.81 -9.92
C ARG A 247 16.59 -18.12 -10.08
N GLU A 248 17.42 -17.09 -10.21
CA GLU A 248 18.88 -17.24 -10.26
C GLU A 248 19.43 -17.81 -8.94
N GLU A 249 18.91 -17.36 -7.79
CA GLU A 249 19.27 -17.89 -6.47
C GLU A 249 18.87 -19.36 -6.29
N GLU A 250 17.69 -19.74 -6.79
CA GLU A 250 17.18 -21.13 -6.72
C GLU A 250 17.81 -22.07 -7.77
N GLY A 251 18.74 -21.58 -8.60
CA GLY A 251 19.39 -22.36 -9.66
C GLY A 251 18.43 -22.77 -10.79
N LEU A 252 17.31 -22.06 -10.93
CA LEU A 252 16.32 -22.31 -11.97
C LEU A 252 16.83 -21.80 -13.33
N PRO A 253 16.40 -22.41 -14.44
CA PRO A 253 16.91 -22.07 -15.76
C PRO A 253 16.68 -20.59 -16.11
N PRO A 254 17.65 -19.94 -16.76
CA PRO A 254 17.56 -18.53 -17.13
C PRO A 254 16.46 -18.34 -18.15
N VAL A 255 15.68 -17.27 -17.98
CA VAL A 255 14.47 -17.14 -18.76
C VAL A 255 14.78 -16.58 -20.15
N LYS A 256 14.29 -17.28 -21.18
CA LYS A 256 14.44 -16.89 -22.58
C LYS A 256 13.59 -15.64 -22.87
N LYS A 257 14.24 -14.46 -22.77
CA LYS A 257 13.82 -13.08 -23.09
C LYS A 257 13.15 -12.29 -21.95
N LYS A 258 13.83 -11.23 -21.49
CA LYS A 258 13.30 -10.18 -20.57
C LYS A 258 12.00 -9.51 -21.06
N LYS A 259 11.81 -9.37 -22.38
CA LYS A 259 10.59 -8.76 -22.96
C LYS A 259 9.31 -9.55 -22.65
N THR A 260 9.39 -10.87 -22.55
CA THR A 260 8.22 -11.73 -22.33
C THR A 260 7.66 -11.53 -20.92
N TRP A 261 8.52 -11.41 -19.92
CA TRP A 261 8.14 -11.10 -18.53
C TRP A 261 7.50 -9.75 -18.35
N TYR A 262 8.10 -8.74 -18.96
CA TYR A 262 7.54 -7.40 -18.89
C TYR A 262 6.12 -7.38 -19.46
N SER A 263 5.88 -8.12 -20.54
CA SER A 263 4.53 -8.30 -21.08
C SER A 263 3.63 -9.14 -20.18
N PHE A 264 4.16 -10.13 -19.47
CA PHE A 264 3.40 -10.97 -18.55
C PHE A 264 2.89 -10.17 -17.36
N TYR A 265 3.77 -9.47 -16.65
CA TYR A 265 3.37 -8.66 -15.49
C TYR A 265 2.42 -7.53 -15.87
N LYS A 266 2.59 -6.94 -17.05
CA LYS A 266 1.64 -5.96 -17.60
C LYS A 266 0.22 -6.49 -17.81
N ARG A 267 -0.04 -7.80 -17.74
CA ARG A 267 -1.41 -8.35 -17.82
C ARG A 267 -2.10 -8.40 -16.47
N TRP A 268 -1.34 -8.36 -15.37
CA TRP A 268 -1.86 -8.36 -14.00
C TRP A 268 -2.23 -6.95 -13.50
N PHE A 269 -1.91 -5.94 -14.28
CA PHE A 269 -2.00 -4.52 -13.95
C PHE A 269 -2.71 -3.79 -15.09
#